data_AF-A0A931LVS0-F1
#
_entry.id   AF-A0A931LVS0-F1
#
_cell.length_a   1.000
_cell.length_b   1.000
_cell.length_c   1.000
_cell.angle_alpha   90.00
_cell.angle_beta   90.00
_cell.angle_gamma   90.00
#
_symmetry.space_group_name_H-M   'P 1'
#
loop_
_entity.id
_entity.type
_entity.pdbx_description
1 polymer ?
#
loop_
_entity_poly.entity_id
_entity_poly.type
_entity_poly.pdbx_seq_one_letter_code
_entity_poly.pdbx_strand_id
1 'polypeptide(L)'
;MATLDGSLWQFNLAKVIIVDVTDDYKLMQPPLPSDFYPVLREVWLPRHKLAETIHASDMMAGYLYDWHESPDTEHSPWYVGVVSADMAFAEPPPRHMPAA
;
A
#
# COMPACT_ATOMS: atom_id res chain seq x y z
N MET A 1 -27.70 -33.00 -1.86
CA MET A 1 -26.68 -32.65 -0.84
C MET A 1 -25.75 -31.64 -1.48
N ALA A 2 -25.62 -30.45 -0.90
CA ALA A 2 -24.65 -29.47 -1.38
C ALA A 2 -23.28 -29.87 -0.82
N THR A 3 -22.37 -30.27 -1.70
CA THR A 3 -20.97 -30.47 -1.35
C THR A 3 -20.33 -29.09 -1.28
N LEU A 4 -19.77 -28.73 -0.13
CA LEU A 4 -18.89 -27.56 -0.02
C LEU A 4 -17.63 -27.89 -0.81
N ASP A 5 -17.59 -27.49 -2.08
CA ASP A 5 -16.40 -27.62 -2.91
C ASP A 5 -15.45 -26.47 -2.57
N GLY A 6 -14.30 -26.82 -1.99
CA GLY A 6 -13.22 -25.88 -1.74
C GLY A 6 -13.27 -25.10 -0.42
N SER A 7 -12.24 -24.29 -0.26
CA SER A 7 -11.99 -23.43 0.88
C SER A 7 -12.76 -22.12 0.73
N LEU A 8 -14.06 -22.10 1.10
CA LEU A 8 -14.93 -20.91 0.98
C LEU A 8 -14.33 -19.62 1.55
N TRP A 9 -13.43 -19.74 2.54
CA TRP A 9 -12.72 -18.60 3.12
C TRP A 9 -11.85 -17.84 2.09
N GLN A 10 -11.35 -18.51 1.04
CA GLN A 10 -10.55 -17.92 -0.03
C GLN A 10 -11.35 -16.92 -0.87
N PHE A 11 -12.67 -17.04 -0.92
CA PHE A 11 -13.56 -16.10 -1.63
C PHE A 11 -13.95 -14.90 -0.77
N ASN A 12 -13.74 -14.97 0.55
CA ASN A 12 -14.16 -13.93 1.50
C ASN A 12 -13.00 -13.08 2.01
N LEU A 13 -11.76 -13.53 1.83
CA LEU A 13 -10.55 -12.83 2.26
C LEU A 13 -9.71 -12.42 1.04
N ALA A 14 -9.07 -11.27 1.12
CA ALA A 14 -8.04 -10.85 0.17
C ALA A 14 -6.74 -10.61 0.91
N LYS A 15 -5.64 -10.99 0.25
CA LYS A 15 -4.29 -10.66 0.69
C LYS A 15 -4.01 -9.20 0.35
N VAL A 16 -3.54 -8.44 1.33
CA VAL A 16 -3.09 -7.06 1.18
C VAL A 16 -1.61 -7.00 1.57
N ILE A 17 -0.79 -6.47 0.68
CA ILE A 17 0.63 -6.25 0.85
C ILE A 17 0.84 -4.75 1.02
N ILE A 18 1.33 -4.35 2.19
CA ILE A 18 1.63 -2.96 2.52
C ILE A 18 3.10 -2.70 2.19
N VAL A 19 3.36 -1.72 1.35
CA VAL A 19 4.69 -1.39 0.85
C VAL A 19 5.10 0.04 1.20
N ASP A 20 6.38 0.25 1.46
CA ASP A 20 6.95 1.56 1.79
C ASP A 20 7.36 2.30 0.51
N VAL A 21 6.71 3.44 0.23
CA VAL A 21 7.00 4.29 -0.94
C VAL A 21 7.72 5.58 -0.56
N THR A 22 8.24 5.67 0.67
CA THR A 22 8.89 6.89 1.19
C THR A 22 10.03 7.39 0.31
N ASP A 23 10.79 6.48 -0.31
CA ASP A 23 11.95 6.84 -1.11
C ASP A 23 11.59 7.56 -2.41
N ASP A 24 10.38 7.36 -2.97
CA ASP A 24 9.92 8.11 -4.14
C ASP A 24 9.89 9.61 -3.84
N TYR A 25 9.45 9.97 -2.64
CA TYR A 25 9.40 11.35 -2.15
C TYR A 25 10.77 11.87 -1.73
N LYS A 26 11.60 11.05 -1.08
CA LYS A 26 12.95 11.47 -0.67
C LYS A 26 13.86 11.71 -1.87
N LEU A 27 13.75 10.88 -2.89
CA LEU A 27 14.62 10.89 -4.06
C LEU A 27 14.01 11.62 -5.26
N MET A 28 12.76 12.09 -5.15
CA MET A 28 11.99 12.71 -6.24
C MET A 28 11.95 11.82 -7.49
N GLN A 29 11.81 10.50 -7.28
CA GLN A 29 11.80 9.50 -8.35
C GLN A 29 10.38 9.19 -8.81
N PRO A 30 10.21 8.75 -10.08
CA PRO A 30 8.93 8.21 -10.52
C PRO A 30 8.61 6.92 -9.76
N PRO A 31 7.33 6.61 -9.56
CA PRO A 31 6.92 5.38 -8.88
C PRO A 31 7.40 4.14 -9.66
N LEU A 32 7.87 3.15 -8.90
CA LEU A 32 8.25 1.82 -9.37
C LEU A 32 7.02 0.90 -9.43
N PRO A 33 7.11 -0.24 -10.13
CA PRO A 33 6.08 -1.28 -10.01
C PRO A 33 6.01 -1.81 -8.56
N SER A 34 4.81 -2.16 -8.11
CA SER A 34 4.48 -2.53 -6.73
C SER A 34 5.45 -3.54 -6.09
N ASP A 35 5.93 -4.52 -6.86
CA ASP A 35 6.83 -5.59 -6.42
C ASP A 35 8.27 -5.13 -6.07
N PHE A 36 8.65 -3.90 -6.44
CA PHE A 36 10.00 -3.38 -6.19
C PHE A 36 10.13 -2.58 -4.90
N TYR A 37 9.01 -2.31 -4.22
CA TYR A 37 9.03 -1.61 -2.94
C TYR A 37 9.28 -2.56 -1.76
N PRO A 38 9.91 -2.08 -0.68
CA PRO A 38 10.03 -2.84 0.56
C PRO A 38 8.65 -3.19 1.14
N VAL A 39 8.42 -4.47 1.42
CA VAL A 39 7.20 -4.93 2.10
C VAL A 39 7.32 -4.67 3.60
N LEU A 40 6.38 -3.88 4.14
CA LEU A 40 6.27 -3.62 5.58
C LEU A 40 5.44 -4.69 6.28
N ARG A 41 4.35 -5.13 5.64
CA ARG A 41 3.39 -6.06 6.25
C ARG A 41 2.55 -6.77 5.20
N GLU A 42 2.22 -8.02 5.46
CA GLU A 42 1.16 -8.75 4.76
C GLU A 42 -0.01 -9.01 5.72
N VAL A 43 -1.23 -8.81 5.25
CA VAL A 43 -2.44 -9.02 6.05
C VAL A 43 -3.57 -9.59 5.19
N TRP A 44 -4.41 -10.43 5.79
CA TRP A 44 -5.62 -10.94 5.18
C TRP A 44 -6.83 -10.18 5.71
N LEU A 45 -7.58 -9.52 4.82
CA LEU A 45 -8.73 -8.71 5.17
C LEU A 45 -10.01 -9.22 4.50
N PRO A 46 -11.19 -9.05 5.12
CA PRO A 46 -12.46 -9.38 4.48
C PRO A 46 -12.68 -8.54 3.21
N ARG A 47 -12.89 -9.21 2.08
CA ARG A 47 -13.10 -8.58 0.75
C ARG A 47 -14.19 -7.51 0.76
N HIS A 48 -15.30 -7.79 1.44
CA HIS A 48 -16.45 -6.89 1.50
C HIS A 48 -16.19 -5.58 2.28
N LYS A 49 -15.09 -5.48 3.04
CA LYS A 49 -14.69 -4.27 3.78
C LYS A 49 -13.38 -3.66 3.28
N LEU A 50 -12.81 -4.19 2.19
CA LEU A 50 -11.45 -3.83 1.80
C LEU A 50 -11.32 -2.35 1.45
N ALA A 51 -12.26 -1.80 0.67
CA ALA A 51 -12.29 -0.38 0.33
C ALA A 51 -12.35 0.51 1.59
N GLU A 52 -13.19 0.17 2.56
CA GLU A 52 -13.29 0.90 3.84
C GLU A 52 -12.01 0.78 4.67
N THR A 53 -11.39 -0.41 4.68
CA THR A 53 -10.25 -0.70 5.54
C THR A 53 -8.94 -0.12 5.00
N ILE A 54 -8.75 -0.10 3.67
CA ILE A 54 -7.57 0.48 3.04
C ILE A 54 -7.50 2.00 3.30
N HIS A 55 -8.64 2.68 3.25
CA HIS A 55 -8.70 4.12 3.49
C HIS A 55 -8.68 4.50 4.98
N ALA A 56 -8.84 3.53 5.89
CA ALA A 56 -8.72 3.79 7.31
C ALA A 56 -7.23 4.04 7.65
N SER A 57 -6.94 5.20 8.22
CA SER A 57 -5.59 5.75 8.44
C SER A 57 -4.64 4.93 9.33
N ASP A 58 -5.06 3.78 9.84
CA ASP A 58 -4.32 3.00 10.86
C ASP A 58 -3.78 1.65 10.34
N MET A 59 -3.60 1.48 9.03
CA MET A 59 -3.04 0.23 8.49
C MET A 59 -1.61 -0.05 9.01
N MET A 60 -0.82 1.00 9.21
CA MET A 60 0.51 0.92 9.81
C MET A 60 0.84 2.18 10.62
N ALA A 61 1.16 1.99 11.90
CA ALA A 61 1.54 3.09 12.79
C ALA A 61 2.81 3.82 12.29
N GLY A 62 2.77 5.16 12.28
CA GLY A 62 3.88 5.99 11.80
C GLY A 62 3.96 6.17 10.28
N TYR A 63 2.96 5.66 9.55
CA TYR A 63 2.85 5.80 8.10
C TYR A 63 1.51 6.43 7.70
N LEU A 64 1.49 7.10 6.55
CA LEU A 64 0.31 7.70 5.93
C LEU A 64 -0.04 6.92 4.65
N TYR A 65 -1.33 6.81 4.37
CA TYR A 65 -1.82 6.26 3.12
C TYR A 65 -1.43 7.17 1.94
N ASP A 66 -0.98 6.56 0.84
CA ASP A 66 -0.67 7.27 -0.41
C ASP A 66 -1.53 6.74 -1.57
N TRP A 67 -1.35 5.47 -1.95
CA TRP A 67 -2.10 4.82 -3.02
C TRP A 67 -2.42 3.36 -2.71
N HIS A 68 -3.31 2.77 -3.52
CA HIS A 68 -3.50 1.33 -3.55
C HIS A 68 -3.70 0.84 -4.99
N GLU A 69 -3.30 -0.40 -5.24
CA GLU A 69 -3.44 -1.08 -6.52
C GLU A 69 -4.31 -2.32 -6.32
N SER A 70 -5.40 -2.38 -7.10
CA SER A 70 -6.28 -3.54 -7.15
C SER A 70 -5.59 -4.69 -7.88
N PRO A 71 -5.84 -5.94 -7.49
CA PRO A 71 -5.22 -7.09 -8.09
C PRO A 71 -5.65 -7.29 -9.56
N ASP A 72 -4.71 -7.71 -10.41
CA ASP A 72 -4.98 -8.03 -11.83
C ASP A 72 -5.91 -9.24 -12.01
N THR A 73 -5.86 -10.18 -11.07
CA THR A 73 -6.69 -11.38 -11.06
C THR A 73 -7.36 -11.52 -9.71
N GLU A 74 -8.47 -12.26 -9.63
CA GLU A 74 -9.18 -12.45 -8.37
C GLU A 74 -8.28 -13.00 -7.25
N HIS A 75 -7.26 -13.79 -7.58
CA HIS A 75 -6.35 -14.40 -6.60
C HIS A 75 -5.07 -13.61 -6.34
N SER A 76 -4.82 -12.54 -7.08
CA SER A 76 -3.65 -11.68 -6.85
C SER A 76 -3.83 -10.82 -5.58
N PRO A 77 -2.74 -10.41 -4.93
CA PRO A 77 -2.81 -9.52 -3.78
C PRO A 77 -3.17 -8.09 -4.18
N TRP A 78 -3.76 -7.35 -3.25
CA TRP A 78 -3.81 -5.90 -3.28
C TRP A 78 -2.48 -5.33 -2.80
N TYR A 79 -2.03 -4.25 -3.40
CA TYR A 79 -0.91 -3.46 -2.88
C TYR A 79 -1.43 -2.16 -2.28
N VAL A 80 -0.87 -1.76 -1.14
CA VAL A 80 -1.15 -0.49 -0.49
C VAL A 80 0.18 0.21 -0.25
N GLY A 81 0.40 1.30 -0.97
CA GLY A 81 1.55 2.17 -0.79
C GLY A 81 1.34 3.09 0.39
N VAL A 82 2.31 3.09 1.31
CA VAL A 82 2.33 3.99 2.46
C VAL A 82 3.64 4.77 2.54
N VAL A 83 3.56 6.01 2.99
CA VAL A 83 4.70 6.92 3.16
C VAL A 83 4.94 7.19 4.63
N SER A 84 6.19 7.24 5.05
CA SER A 84 6.54 7.59 6.44
C SER A 84 5.93 8.95 6.81
N ALA A 85 5.24 9.01 7.95
CA ALA A 85 4.60 10.23 8.43
C ALA A 85 5.61 11.36 8.70
N ASP A 86 6.89 11.03 8.90
CA ASP A 86 7.96 12.02 9.08
C ASP A 86 8.15 12.89 7.84
N MET A 87 7.79 12.39 6.64
CA MET A 87 7.84 13.17 5.40
C MET A 87 6.88 14.36 5.40
N ALA A 88 5.76 14.28 6.12
CA ALA A 88 4.80 15.38 6.22
C ALA A 88 5.36 16.58 7.01
N PHE A 89 6.41 16.36 7.80
CA PHE A 89 7.06 17.38 8.64
C PHE A 89 8.48 17.73 8.16
N ALA A 90 8.96 17.10 7.09
CA ALA A 90 10.27 17.40 6.52
C ALA A 90 10.24 18.75 5.78
N GLU A 91 11.18 19.64 6.09
CA GLU A 91 11.37 20.87 5.30
C GLU A 91 11.72 20.51 3.85
N PRO A 92 11.15 21.20 2.85
CA PRO A 92 11.51 20.97 1.45
C PRO A 92 13.00 21.25 1.24
N PRO A 93 13.69 20.47 0.39
CA PRO A 93 15.10 20.69 0.12
C PRO A 93 15.33 22.12 -0.40
N PRO A 94 16.46 22.76 -0.03
CA PRO A 94 16.74 24.13 -0.43
C PRO A 94 16.68 24.24 -1.96
N ARG A 95 15.84 25.15 -2.47
CA ARG A 95 15.77 25.43 -3.91
C ARG A 95 17.16 25.91 -4.33
N HIS A 96 17.84 25.17 -5.21
CA HIS A 96 19.07 25.62 -5.84
C HIS A 96 18.81 26.99 -6.51
N MET A 97 19.40 28.05 -5.96
CA MET A 97 19.49 29.33 -6.64
C MET A 97 20.27 29.12 -7.95
N PRO A 98 19.76 29.60 -9.10
CA PRO A 98 20.59 29.64 -10.29
C PRO A 98 21.80 30.54 -10.02
N ALA A 99 22.98 30.06 -10.41
CA ALA A 99 24.21 30.84 -10.35
C ALA A 99 24.03 32.12 -11.20
N ALA A 100 24.36 33.26 -10.59
CA ALA A 100 24.36 34.57 -11.24
C ALA A 100 25.45 34.70 -12.30
#